data_AF-A0A975JI82-F1
#
_entry.id   AF-A0A975JI82-F1
#
_cell.length_a   1.000
_cell.length_b   1.000
_cell.length_c   1.000
_cell.angle_alpha   90.00
_cell.angle_beta   90.00
_cell.angle_gamma   90.00
#
_symmetry.space_group_name_H-M   'P 1'
#
loop_
_entity.id
_entity.type
_entity.pdbx_description
1 polymer ?
#
loop_
_entity_poly.entity_id
_entity_poly.type
_entity_poly.pdbx_seq_one_letter_code
_entity_poly.pdbx_strand_id
1 'polypeptide(L)' 'MHYSDQVRHSLGAYIHPIQNRPFSVREAARLQSFPDCFEFAGSMTEQFVQIGNAVPPKLAYQIATQIISAIKRPERIAA' A
#
# COMPACT_ATOMS: atom_id res chain seq x y z
N MET A 1 19.19 -18.87 8.00
CA MET A 1 17.98 -18.44 7.27
C MET A 1 18.42 -18.05 5.87
N HIS A 2 18.46 -19.01 4.94
CA HIS A 2 18.86 -18.76 3.55
C HIS A 2 17.67 -18.20 2.79
N TYR A 3 17.57 -16.88 2.79
CA TYR A 3 16.63 -16.16 1.94
C TYR A 3 17.17 -16.26 0.51
N SER A 4 16.47 -16.96 -0.38
CA SER A 4 16.93 -17.21 -1.74
C SER A 4 17.21 -15.89 -2.47
N ASP A 5 18.41 -15.77 -3.02
CA ASP A 5 18.95 -14.57 -3.67
C ASP A 5 18.09 -14.04 -4.83
N GLN A 6 17.16 -14.85 -5.33
CA GLN A 6 16.21 -14.48 -6.38
C GLN A 6 15.17 -13.42 -5.97
N VAL A 7 14.87 -13.26 -4.67
CA VAL A 7 13.89 -12.24 -4.23
C VAL A 7 14.51 -10.83 -4.16
N ARG A 8 15.84 -10.73 -4.07
CA ARG A 8 16.55 -9.43 -3.93
C ARG A 8 16.49 -8.58 -5.19
N HIS A 9 16.45 -9.19 -6.37
CA HIS A 9 16.66 -8.49 -7.64
C HIS A 9 15.38 -8.01 -8.34
N SER A 10 14.22 -8.58 -8.04
CA SER A 10 12.97 -8.30 -8.78
C SER A 10 11.99 -7.38 -8.06
N LEU A 11 12.14 -7.14 -6.75
CA LEU A 11 11.17 -6.35 -5.95
C LEU A 11 11.78 -5.13 -5.24
N GLY A 12 13.06 -4.81 -5.49
CA GLY A 12 13.70 -3.66 -4.84
C GLY A 12 13.57 -3.73 -3.32
N ALA A 13 14.06 -4.82 -2.72
CA ALA A 13 13.86 -5.10 -1.31
C ALA A 13 14.41 -3.97 -0.43
N TYR A 14 13.52 -3.07 0.03
CA TYR A 14 13.86 -1.99 0.94
C TYR A 14 14.33 -2.58 2.27
N ILE A 15 15.51 -2.13 2.72
CA ILE A 15 16.17 -2.64 3.92
C ILE A 15 15.73 -1.82 5.13
N HIS A 16 15.48 -2.49 6.26
CA HIS A 16 15.14 -1.83 7.50
C HIS A 16 16.28 -0.88 7.92
N PRO A 17 16.01 0.38 8.31
CA PRO A 17 17.05 1.40 8.49
C PRO A 17 18.08 1.05 9.56
N ILE A 18 17.69 0.26 10.56
CA ILE A 18 18.53 -0.09 11.73
C ILE A 18 18.86 -1.58 11.78
N GLN A 19 18.04 -2.43 11.18
CA GLN A 19 18.12 -3.89 11.37
C GLN A 19 18.61 -4.50 10.06
N ASN A 20 19.53 -5.46 10.12
CA ASN A 20 20.07 -6.12 8.92
C ASN A 20 19.08 -7.16 8.34
N ARG A 21 17.91 -6.68 7.94
CA ARG A 21 16.83 -7.46 7.30
C ARG A 21 16.03 -6.57 6.34
N PRO A 22 15.32 -7.14 5.36
CA PRO A 22 14.32 -6.39 4.61
C PRO A 22 13.15 -5.95 5.50
N PHE A 23 12.33 -5.04 4.99
CA PHE A 23 11.03 -4.76 5.60
C PHE A 23 10.19 -6.02 5.73
N SER A 24 9.44 -6.09 6.81
CA SER A 24 8.33 -7.02 7.01
C SER A 24 7.13 -6.58 6.18
N VAL A 25 6.20 -7.51 5.94
CA VAL A 25 4.90 -7.23 5.29
C VAL A 25 4.20 -6.05 5.99
N ARG A 26 4.22 -6.02 7.33
CA ARG A 26 3.55 -4.96 8.09
C ARG A 26 4.19 -3.60 7.94
N GLU A 27 5.52 -3.52 7.88
CA GLU A 27 6.22 -2.25 7.63
C GLU A 27 5.90 -1.72 6.22
N ALA A 28 5.91 -2.60 5.21
CA ALA A 28 5.50 -2.21 3.85
C ALA A 28 4.04 -1.75 3.79
N ALA A 29 3.13 -2.45 4.48
CA ALA A 29 1.72 -2.06 4.56
C ALA A 29 1.52 -0.67 5.21
N ARG A 30 2.27 -0.36 6.27
CA ARG A 30 2.24 0.96 6.92
C ARG A 30 2.70 2.08 6.01
N LEU A 31 3.73 1.84 5.19
CA LEU A 31 4.17 2.81 4.17
C LEU A 31 3.07 3.07 3.14
N GLN A 32 2.31 2.04 2.78
CA GLN A 32 1.11 2.15 1.94
C GLN A 32 -0.12 2.65 2.70
N SER A 33 0.02 3.14 3.93
CA SER A 33 -1.05 3.69 4.77
C SER A 33 -2.19 2.72 5.13
N PHE A 34 -1.97 1.41 4.99
CA PHE A 34 -2.93 0.43 5.49
C PHE A 34 -3.03 0.51 7.02
N PRO A 35 -4.25 0.37 7.58
CA PRO A 35 -4.40 0.26 9.03
C PRO A 35 -3.78 -1.04 9.53
N ASP A 36 -3.26 -1.02 10.75
CA ASP A 36 -2.58 -2.18 11.34
C ASP A 36 -3.48 -3.40 11.49
N CYS A 37 -4.81 -3.21 11.57
CA CYS A 37 -5.80 -4.26 11.61
C CYS A 37 -6.14 -4.88 10.24
N PHE A 38 -5.60 -4.36 9.13
CA PHE A 38 -5.83 -4.95 7.81
C PHE A 38 -5.00 -6.22 7.64
N GLU A 39 -5.65 -7.32 7.30
CA GLU A 39 -5.02 -8.62 7.09
C GLU A 39 -4.83 -8.89 5.59
N PHE A 40 -3.62 -9.31 5.22
CA PHE A 40 -3.29 -9.75 3.87
C PHE A 40 -3.25 -11.27 3.83
N ALA A 41 -3.83 -11.87 2.80
CA ALA A 41 -3.92 -13.32 2.66
C ALA A 41 -2.81 -13.88 1.73
N GLY A 42 -2.56 -15.19 1.82
CA GLY A 42 -1.60 -15.89 0.97
C GLY A 42 -0.17 -15.92 1.53
N SER A 43 0.77 -16.37 0.71
CA SER A 43 2.20 -16.41 1.03
C SER A 43 2.77 -15.00 1.21
N MET A 44 3.92 -14.91 1.89
CA MET A 44 4.58 -13.62 2.12
C MET A 44 4.85 -12.85 0.82
N THR A 45 5.23 -13.53 -0.26
CA THR A 45 5.44 -12.91 -1.58
C THR A 45 4.14 -12.35 -2.14
N GLU A 46 3.04 -13.10 -2.07
CA GLU A 46 1.72 -12.64 -2.53
C GLU A 46 1.22 -11.44 -1.71
N GLN A 47 1.50 -11.41 -0.41
CA GLN A 47 1.17 -10.26 0.44
C GLN A 47 1.96 -9.01 0.03
N PHE A 48 3.26 -9.13 -0.26
CA PHE A 48 4.04 -8.00 -0.79
C PHE A 48 3.53 -7.52 -2.14
N VAL A 49 3.10 -8.44 -3.03
CA VAL A 49 2.49 -8.08 -4.32
C VAL A 49 1.18 -7.32 -4.11
N GLN A 50 0.31 -7.78 -3.20
CA GLN A 50 -0.93 -7.09 -2.83
C GLN A 50 -0.65 -5.67 -2.33
N ILE A 51 0.33 -5.51 -1.44
CA ILE A 51 0.71 -4.20 -0.88
C ILE A 51 1.31 -3.29 -1.97
N GLY A 52 2.23 -3.80 -2.77
CA GLY A 52 2.95 -3.02 -3.78
C GLY A 52 2.07 -2.51 -4.92
N ASN A 53 1.06 -3.30 -5.31
CA ASN A 53 0.13 -2.96 -6.38
C ASN A 53 -1.11 -2.17 -5.89
N ALA A 54 -1.32 -2.05 -4.57
CA ALA A 54 -2.48 -1.36 -4.02
C ALA A 54 -2.36 0.16 -4.13
N VAL A 55 -3.52 0.82 -4.20
CA VAL A 55 -3.62 2.28 -3.96
C VAL A 55 -3.62 2.52 -2.44
N PRO A 56 -2.80 3.44 -1.91
CA PRO A 56 -2.77 3.74 -0.49
C PRO A 56 -4.16 4.15 0.05
N PRO A 57 -4.70 3.55 1.12
CA PRO A 57 -6.03 3.89 1.65
C PRO A 57 -6.22 5.38 1.99
N LYS A 58 -5.19 6.06 2.50
CA LYS A 58 -5.27 7.51 2.76
C LYS A 58 -5.44 8.32 1.47
N LEU A 59 -4.76 7.93 0.38
CA LEU A 59 -4.91 8.58 -0.92
C LEU A 59 -6.31 8.34 -1.48
N ALA A 60 -6.78 7.08 -1.45
CA ALA A 60 -8.12 6.72 -1.89
C ALA A 60 -9.21 7.50 -1.13
N TYR A 61 -9.05 7.66 0.19
CA TYR A 61 -9.97 8.44 1.03
C TYR A 61 -10.05 9.91 0.60
N GLN A 62 -8.91 10.56 0.34
CA GLN A 62 -8.88 11.96 -0.09
C GLN A 62 -9.56 12.13 -1.46
N ILE A 63 -9.27 11.23 -2.41
CA ILE A 63 -9.90 11.24 -3.73
C ILE A 63 -11.43 11.06 -3.61
N ALA A 64 -11.87 10.05 -2.85
CA ALA A 64 -13.28 9.77 -2.64
C ALA A 64 -14.01 10.96 -1.99
N THR A 65 -13.36 11.66 -1.05
CA THR A 65 -13.93 12.87 -0.42
C THR A 65 -14.17 13.98 -1.43
N GLN A 66 -13.24 14.19 -2.37
CA GLN A 66 -13.41 15.18 -3.44
C GLN A 66 -14.52 14.78 -4.41
N ILE A 67 -14.60 13.50 -4.78
CA ILE A 67 -15.68 12.98 -5.65
C ILE A 67 -17.05 13.19 -4.98
N ILE A 68 -17.19 12.83 -3.70
CA ILE A 68 -18.42 13.05 -2.94
C ILE A 68 -18.77 14.54 -2.89
N SER A 69 -17.79 15.41 -2.65
CA SER A 69 -18.03 16.85 -2.68
C SER A 69 -18.48 17.35 -4.04
N ALA A 70 -17.95 16.79 -5.14
CA ALA A 70 -18.35 17.16 -6.49
C ALA A 70 -19.79 16.72 -6.78
N ILE A 71 -20.15 15.50 -6.41
CA ILE A 71 -21.51 14.94 -6.59
C ILE A 71 -22.54 15.72 -5.75
N LYS A 72 -22.18 16.14 -4.54
CA LYS A 72 -23.08 16.89 -3.64
C LYS A 72 -23.27 18.35 -4.05
N ARG A 73 -22.45 18.91 -4.94
CA ARG A 73 -22.68 20.24 -5.47
C ARG A 73 -23.84 20.13 -6.46
N PRO A 74 -25.01 20.74 -6.20
CA PRO A 74 -26.06 20.81 -7.20
C PRO A 74 -25.44 21.45 -8.45
N GLU A 75 -25.68 20.84 -9.60
CA GLU A 75 -25.00 21.21 -10.83
C GLU A 75 -25.07 22.72 -11.03
N ARG A 76 -23.91 23.37 -11.18
CA ARG A 76 -23.85 24.67 -11.85
C ARG A 76 -24.05 24.41 -13.35
N ILE A 77 -25.23 23.94 -13.74
CA ILE A 77 -25.72 24.22 -15.09
C ILE A 77 -26.15 25.68 -15.06
N ALA A 78 -25.17 26.57 -15.22
CA ALA A 78 -25.39 27.97 -15.49
C ALA A 78 -24.54 28.32 -16.71
N ALA A 79 -25.11 28.04 -17.89
CA ALA A 79 -24.95 28.74 -19.17
C ALA A 79 -25.62 27.90 -20.26
#